data_AF-A0A6H1ZTB3-F1
#
_entry.id   AF-A0A6H1ZTB3-F1
#
_cell.length_a   1.000
_cell.length_b   1.000
_cell.length_c   1.000
_cell.angle_alpha   90.00
_cell.angle_beta   90.00
_cell.angle_gamma   90.00
#
_symmetry.space_group_name_H-M   'P 1'
#
loop_
_entity.id
_entity.type
_entity.pdbx_description
1 polymer ?
#
loop_
_entity_poly.entity_id
_entity_poly.type
_entity_poly.pdbx_seq_one_letter_code
_entity_poly.pdbx_strand_id
1 'polypeptide(L)'
;MAYTPEVNQVFSGALRRLAWALDQPMTRTLNDVISHAASVVDRERVCSNCRDDSVCEICLFGKEEGECYVDQERRVGPSGVSEMLRQMPVS
;
A
#
# COMPACT_ATOMS: atom_id res chain seq x y z
N MET A 1 -4.42 10.71 -7.97
CA MET A 1 -5.69 10.55 -8.72
C MET A 1 -6.23 9.17 -8.37
N ALA A 2 -7.33 9.07 -7.64
CA ALA A 2 -7.90 7.77 -7.26
C ALA A 2 -8.62 7.19 -8.48
N TYR A 3 -8.00 6.22 -9.15
CA TYR A 3 -8.68 5.41 -10.16
C TYR A 3 -9.53 4.37 -9.42
N THR A 4 -10.79 4.21 -9.81
CA THR A 4 -11.58 3.07 -9.33
C THR A 4 -11.06 1.83 -10.05
N PRO A 5 -10.49 0.83 -9.35
CA PRO A 5 -10.03 -0.38 -9.99
C PRO A 5 -11.22 -1.12 -10.61
N GLU A 6 -11.10 -1.48 -11.90
CA GLU A 6 -12.11 -2.31 -12.55
C GLU A 6 -11.98 -3.77 -12.10
N VAL A 7 -13.09 -4.35 -11.67
CA VAL A 7 -13.16 -5.76 -11.25
C VAL A 7 -13.87 -6.54 -12.35
N ASN A 8 -13.21 -7.55 -12.92
CA ASN A 8 -13.81 -8.36 -13.98
C ASN A 8 -15.01 -9.19 -13.48
N GLN A 9 -15.75 -9.80 -14.41
CA GLN A 9 -16.96 -10.58 -14.10
C GLN A 9 -16.71 -11.77 -13.16
N VAL A 10 -15.55 -12.42 -13.26
CA VAL A 10 -15.21 -13.59 -12.44
C VAL A 10 -15.02 -13.17 -10.98
N PHE A 11 -14.21 -12.15 -10.73
CA PHE A 11 -13.98 -11.63 -9.38
C PHE A 11 -15.22 -10.96 -8.79
N SER A 12 -16.00 -10.24 -9.61
CA SER A 12 -17.30 -9.66 -9.19
C SER A 12 -18.30 -10.74 -8.77
N GLY A 13 -18.34 -11.86 -9.51
CA GLY A 13 -19.17 -13.01 -9.18
C GLY A 13 -18.73 -13.71 -7.88
N ALA A 14 -17.42 -13.84 -7.65
CA ALA A 14 -16.89 -14.38 -6.40
C ALA A 14 -17.22 -13.47 -5.20
N LEU A 15 -16.99 -12.16 -5.32
CA LEU A 15 -17.30 -11.18 -4.27
C LEU A 15 -18.79 -11.20 -3.89
N ARG A 16 -19.69 -11.31 -4.88
CA ARG A 16 -21.14 -11.39 -4.63
C ARG A 16 -21.54 -12.65 -3.85
N ARG A 17 -20.94 -13.79 -4.18
CA ARG A 17 -21.19 -15.05 -3.45
C ARG A 17 -20.71 -14.98 -2.01
N LEU A 18 -19.55 -14.35 -1.76
CA LEU A 18 -19.07 -14.07 -0.40
C LEU A 18 -20.04 -13.15 0.35
N ALA A 19 -20.50 -12.09 -0.31
CA ALA A 19 -21.43 -11.13 0.28
C ALA A 19 -22.75 -11.80 0.72
N TRP A 20 -23.30 -12.71 -0.10
CA TRP A 20 -24.47 -13.50 0.28
C TRP A 20 -24.20 -14.47 1.43
N ALA A 21 -23.04 -15.14 1.43
CA ALA A 21 -22.69 -16.08 2.50
C ALA A 21 -22.50 -15.38 3.86
N LEU A 22 -22.09 -14.11 3.85
CA LEU A 22 -21.87 -13.30 5.04
C LEU A 22 -23.07 -12.42 5.42
N ASP A 23 -24.16 -12.45 4.64
CA ASP A 23 -25.32 -11.56 4.78
C ASP A 23 -24.96 -10.05 4.82
N GLN A 24 -24.12 -9.63 3.87
CA GLN A 24 -23.57 -8.27 3.81
C GLN A 24 -23.67 -7.66 2.41
N PRO A 25 -23.67 -6.31 2.29
CA PRO A 25 -23.48 -5.64 1.00
C PRO A 25 -22.07 -5.89 0.43
N MET A 26 -21.96 -6.03 -0.90
CA MET A 26 -20.69 -6.28 -1.60
C MET A 26 -19.56 -5.30 -1.24
N THR A 27 -19.87 -4.02 -1.02
CA THR A 27 -18.88 -3.01 -0.65
C THR A 27 -18.24 -3.31 0.71
N ARG A 28 -19.06 -3.73 1.69
CA ARG A 28 -18.55 -4.10 3.03
C ARG A 28 -17.72 -5.37 2.94
N THR A 29 -18.21 -6.37 2.22
CA THR A 29 -17.46 -7.60 1.97
C THR A 29 -16.13 -7.33 1.27
N LEU A 30 -16.07 -6.39 0.32
CA LEU A 30 -14.81 -6.03 -0.34
C LEU A 30 -13.81 -5.43 0.65
N ASN A 31 -14.25 -4.52 1.50
CA ASN A 31 -13.42 -3.94 2.55
C ASN A 31 -12.91 -5.01 3.53
N ASP A 32 -13.77 -5.96 3.90
CA ASP A 32 -13.43 -7.06 4.80
C ASP A 32 -12.41 -8.02 4.15
N VAL A 33 -12.56 -8.31 2.84
CA VAL A 33 -11.60 -9.11 2.07
C VAL A 33 -10.25 -8.41 1.98
N ILE A 34 -10.22 -7.10 1.71
CA ILE A 34 -8.97 -6.33 1.66
C ILE A 34 -8.32 -6.30 3.05
N SER A 35 -9.10 -6.09 4.10
CA SER A 35 -8.62 -6.10 5.49
C SER A 35 -8.04 -7.47 5.88
N HIS A 36 -8.70 -8.55 5.47
CA HIS A 36 -8.19 -9.90 5.69
C HIS A 36 -6.92 -10.17 4.90
N ALA A 37 -6.84 -9.73 3.64
CA ALA A 37 -5.61 -9.83 2.87
C ALA A 37 -4.47 -9.06 3.57
N ALA A 38 -4.74 -7.86 4.07
CA ALA A 38 -3.77 -7.05 4.80
C ALA A 38 -3.25 -7.72 6.09
N SER A 39 -4.05 -8.56 6.74
CA SER A 39 -3.63 -9.28 7.95
C SER A 39 -2.71 -10.47 7.68
N VAL A 40 -2.72 -11.03 6.46
CA VAL A 40 -1.95 -12.23 6.11
C VAL A 40 -0.77 -11.99 5.16
N VAL A 41 -0.69 -10.83 4.50
CA VAL A 41 0.43 -10.49 3.62
C VAL A 41 1.66 -10.03 4.41
N ASP A 42 2.83 -10.19 3.79
CA ASP A 42 4.10 -9.61 4.26
C ASP A 42 4.05 -8.08 4.13
N ARG A 43 3.84 -7.41 5.27
CA ARG A 43 3.73 -5.95 5.36
C ARG A 43 5.02 -5.24 4.97
N GLU A 44 6.18 -5.81 5.28
CA GLU A 44 7.48 -5.24 4.91
C GLU A 44 7.63 -5.18 3.40
N ARG A 45 7.25 -6.27 2.74
CA ARG A 45 7.27 -6.35 1.28
C ARG A 45 6.31 -5.35 0.63
N VAL A 46 5.12 -5.15 1.19
CA VAL A 46 4.16 -4.15 0.68
C VAL A 46 4.72 -2.74 0.83
N CYS A 47 5.16 -2.36 2.03
CA CYS A 47 5.66 -1.00 2.31
C CYS A 47 6.96 -0.67 1.54
N SER A 48 7.86 -1.63 1.36
CA SER A 48 9.11 -1.43 0.58
C SER A 48 8.87 -1.21 -0.91
N ASN A 49 7.74 -1.67 -1.44
CA ASN A 49 7.34 -1.48 -2.84
C ASN A 49 6.27 -0.37 -3.01
N CYS A 50 5.85 0.26 -1.91
CA CYS A 50 4.89 1.36 -1.96
C CYS A 50 5.48 2.55 -2.73
N ARG A 51 4.64 3.22 -3.52
CA ARG A 51 5.01 4.37 -4.36
C ARG A 51 4.26 5.65 -4.00
N ASP A 52 3.40 5.58 -2.99
CA ASP A 52 2.55 6.68 -2.57
C ASP A 52 2.49 6.72 -1.04
N ASP A 53 3.16 7.72 -0.47
CA ASP A 53 3.26 7.89 0.98
C ASP A 53 2.16 8.80 1.54
N SER A 54 1.33 9.39 0.67
CA SER A 54 0.30 10.36 1.07
C SER A 54 -0.78 9.78 1.99
N VAL A 55 -0.88 8.45 2.05
CA VAL A 55 -1.89 7.73 2.85
C VAL A 55 -1.28 6.78 3.88
N CYS A 56 0.04 6.86 4.14
CA CYS A 56 0.69 5.99 5.12
C CYS A 56 0.06 6.10 6.52
N GLU A 57 -0.39 7.29 6.91
CA GLU A 57 -0.99 7.54 8.23
C GLU A 57 -2.26 6.72 8.48
N ILE A 58 -3.01 6.40 7.41
CA ILE A 58 -4.27 5.63 7.45
C ILE A 58 -4.14 4.27 6.77
N CYS A 59 -2.91 3.78 6.59
CA CYS A 59 -2.60 2.60 5.81
C CYS A 59 -2.87 1.30 6.58
N LEU A 60 -3.51 0.33 5.93
CA LEU A 60 -3.80 -1.00 6.51
C LEU A 60 -2.54 -1.87 6.74
N PHE A 61 -1.37 -1.45 6.24
CA PHE A 61 -0.11 -2.21 6.28
C PHE A 61 0.92 -1.62 7.25
N GLY A 62 0.56 -0.60 8.02
CA GLY A 62 1.45 0.00 9.01
C GLY A 62 1.85 -0.93 10.16
N LYS A 63 2.86 -0.52 10.94
CA LYS A 63 3.23 -1.19 12.21
C LYS A 63 2.19 -0.89 13.29
N GLU A 64 1.81 0.38 13.38
CA GLU A 64 0.77 0.95 14.24
C GLU A 64 -0.11 1.93 13.41
N GLU A 65 -1.25 2.40 13.94
CA GLU A 65 -2.04 3.46 13.31
C GLU A 65 -1.15 4.69 13.11
N GLY A 66 -0.89 5.09 11.86
CA GLY A 66 -0.03 6.24 11.58
C GLY A 66 1.38 5.92 11.05
N GLU A 67 1.86 4.66 11.16
CA GLU A 67 3.29 4.37 10.96
C GLU A 67 3.58 3.44 9.77
N CYS A 68 4.35 3.90 8.78
CA CYS A 68 4.83 3.04 7.69
C CYS A 68 5.78 1.94 8.24
N TYR A 69 5.75 0.72 7.68
CA TYR A 69 6.64 -0.37 8.14
C TYR A 69 8.13 -0.10 7.87
N VAL A 70 8.43 0.68 6.82
CA VAL A 70 9.80 1.03 6.42
C VAL A 70 9.98 2.54 6.65
N ASP A 71 11.02 2.91 7.39
CA ASP A 71 11.41 4.32 7.55
C ASP A 71 11.65 4.94 6.16
N GLN A 72 10.95 6.05 5.88
CA GLN A 72 11.01 6.74 4.58
C GLN A 72 12.42 7.19 4.19
N GLU A 73 13.37 7.26 5.14
CA GLU A 73 14.78 7.59 4.92
C GLU A 73 15.49 6.61 3.96
N ARG A 74 14.96 5.40 3.77
CA ARG A 74 15.55 4.40 2.85
C ARG A 74 15.14 4.55 1.39
N ARG A 75 14.22 5.46 1.04
CA ARG A 75 13.75 5.69 -0.34
C ARG A 75 14.57 6.70 -1.14
N VAL A 76 15.81 7.00 -0.74
CA VAL A 76 16.77 7.60 -1.67
C VAL A 76 17.27 6.49 -2.62
N GLY A 77 16.45 6.14 -3.61
CA GLY A 77 16.92 5.51 -4.84
C GLY A 77 17.86 6.46 -5.59
N PRO A 78 18.59 6.01 -6.64
CA PRO A 78 19.88 6.55 -7.09
C PRO A 78 19.84 7.94 -7.79
N SER A 79 18.83 8.75 -7.54
CA SER A 79 18.78 10.16 -7.95
C SER A 79 19.66 11.07 -7.08
N GLY A 80 20.26 10.53 -6.00
CA GLY A 80 21.10 11.25 -5.05
C GLY A 80 22.60 11.28 -5.35
N VAL A 81 23.06 10.85 -6.53
CA VAL A 81 24.43 11.11 -7.00
C VAL A 81 24.47 12.36 -7.88
N SER A 82 24.08 13.51 -7.33
CA SER A 82 24.41 14.81 -7.95
C SER A 82 24.78 15.91 -6.94
N GLU A 83 24.85 15.59 -5.64
CA GLU A 83 25.14 16.60 -4.61
C GLU A 83 26.15 16.13 -3.56
N MET A 84 27.03 15.18 -3.91
CA MET A 84 28.22 14.85 -3.11
C MET A 84 29.55 15.17 -3.82
N LEU A 85 29.50 15.73 -5.03
CA LEU A 85 30.69 16.14 -5.80
C LEU A 85 30.83 17.67 -5.96
N ARG A 86 30.24 18.47 -5.06
CA ARG A 86 30.45 19.93 -5.03
C ARG A 86 31.17 20.44 -3.78
N GLN A 87 31.64 19.53 -2.92
CA GLN A 87 32.53 19.85 -1.81
C GLN A 87 33.90 19.21 -2.04
N MET A 88 34.55 19.59 -3.15
CA MET A 88 35.99 19.46 -3.26
C MET A 88 36.60 20.84 -2.99
N PRO A 89 37.58 20.96 -2.08
CA PRO A 89 38.29 22.21 -1.89
C PRO A 89 39.07 22.55 -3.16
N VAL A 90 38.87 23.76 -3.66
CA VAL A 90 39.73 24.36 -4.67
C VAL A 90 41.12 24.49 -4.06
N SER A 91 42.09 23.75 -4.60
CA SER A 91 43.52 23.98 -4.34
C SER A 91 44.06 24.95 -5.39
#